data_AF-A0A1V6CKI1-F1
#
_entry.id   AF-A0A1V6CKI1-F1
#
_cell.length_a   1.000
_cell.length_b   1.000
_cell.length_c   1.000
_cell.angle_alpha   90.00
_cell.angle_beta   90.00
_cell.angle_gamma   90.00
#
_symmetry.space_group_name_H-M   'P 1'
#
loop_
_entity.id
_entity.type
_entity.pdbx_description
1 polymer ?
#
loop_
_entity_poly.entity_id
_entity_poly.type
_entity_poly.pdbx_seq_one_letter_code
_entity_poly.pdbx_strand_id
1 'polypeptide(L)'
;MKIYKLKKTNRPSGPVVNPSVMPFGKYKGQPIDTIPDRYIIMLADDFGQDNQGILPDNRFNFKVPLEIREKAREELKKRGYKKKGSRWEKD
;
A
#
# COMPACT_ATOMS: atom_id res chain seq x y z
N MET A 1 -31.62 34.70 12.94
CA MET A 1 -30.88 33.55 12.39
C MET A 1 -29.53 33.44 13.10
N LYS A 2 -29.22 32.33 13.76
CA LYS A 2 -27.91 32.10 14.41
C LYS A 2 -27.01 31.33 13.44
N ILE A 3 -25.93 31.97 12.96
CA ILE A 3 -24.93 31.35 12.10
C ILE A 3 -23.89 30.69 13.01
N TYR A 4 -23.86 29.36 13.06
CA TYR A 4 -22.85 28.64 13.80
C TYR A 4 -21.58 28.54 12.95
N LYS A 5 -20.49 29.18 13.41
CA LYS A 5 -19.16 29.00 12.81
C LYS A 5 -18.65 27.60 13.16
N LEU A 6 -18.56 26.72 12.16
CA LEU A 6 -17.87 25.44 12.27
C LEU A 6 -16.41 25.69 12.67
N LYS A 7 -16.04 25.27 13.88
CA LYS A 7 -14.63 25.21 14.30
C LYS A 7 -13.94 24.16 13.43
N LYS A 8 -12.91 24.56 12.68
CA LYS A 8 -11.98 23.60 12.04
C LYS A 8 -11.31 22.81 13.15
N THR A 9 -11.79 21.62 13.43
CA THR A 9 -11.09 20.64 14.27
C THR A 9 -9.80 20.27 13.55
N ASN A 10 -8.66 20.48 14.20
CA ASN A 10 -7.40 19.87 13.81
C ASN A 10 -7.67 18.39 13.57
N ARG A 11 -7.65 17.95 12.31
CA ARG A 11 -7.67 16.52 12.02
C ARG A 11 -6.44 15.97 12.73
N PRO A 12 -6.56 14.91 13.56
CA PRO A 12 -5.35 14.21 13.98
C PRO A 12 -4.62 13.87 12.69
N SER A 13 -3.33 14.22 12.64
CA SER A 13 -2.41 13.62 11.67
C SER A 13 -2.78 12.15 11.57
N GLY A 14 -3.08 11.68 10.36
CA GLY A 14 -3.51 10.29 10.14
C GLY A 14 -2.60 9.31 10.89
N PRO A 15 -3.05 8.06 11.12
CA PRO A 15 -2.27 7.08 11.87
C PRO A 15 -0.82 7.12 11.38
N VAL A 16 0.13 7.38 12.29
CA VAL A 16 1.56 7.35 11.97
C VAL A 16 1.85 5.93 11.51
N VAL A 17 1.87 5.72 10.20
CA VAL A 17 2.04 4.40 9.62
C VAL A 17 3.51 4.04 9.79
N ASN A 18 3.81 3.10 10.68
CA ASN A 18 5.14 2.51 10.74
C ASN A 18 5.31 1.64 9.48
N PRO A 19 6.18 1.98 8.52
CA PRO A 19 6.28 1.26 7.24
C PRO A 19 6.87 -0.16 7.41
N SER A 20 7.41 -0.47 8.59
CA SER A 20 7.86 -1.82 8.95
C SER A 20 6.72 -2.74 9.36
N VAL A 21 5.53 -2.18 9.64
CA VAL A 21 4.35 -2.91 10.10
C VAL A 21 3.19 -2.65 9.15
N MET A 22 2.56 -3.71 8.69
CA MET A 22 1.49 -3.63 7.71
C MET A 22 0.21 -3.05 8.35
N PRO A 23 -0.38 -1.97 7.82
CA PRO A 23 -1.48 -1.26 8.49
C PRO A 23 -2.89 -1.75 8.12
N PHE A 24 -3.04 -2.61 7.11
CA PHE A 24 -4.35 -3.05 6.60
C PHE A 24 -4.31 -4.46 5.99
N GLY A 25 -5.48 -4.95 5.57
CA GLY A 25 -5.64 -6.28 4.98
C GLY A 25 -5.52 -7.42 6.00
N LYS A 26 -5.30 -8.64 5.51
CA LYS A 26 -5.16 -9.83 6.35
C LYS A 26 -3.86 -9.86 7.18
N TYR A 27 -2.89 -9.00 6.84
CA TYR A 27 -1.59 -8.89 7.51
C TYR A 27 -1.52 -7.65 8.42
N LYS A 28 -2.65 -7.06 8.82
CA LYS A 28 -2.65 -5.91 9.71
C LYS A 28 -1.87 -6.18 11.00
N GLY A 29 -0.97 -5.27 11.37
CA GLY A 29 -0.10 -5.38 12.53
C GLY A 29 1.11 -6.31 12.35
N GLN A 30 1.25 -6.96 11.19
CA GLN A 30 2.36 -7.88 10.93
C GLN A 30 3.60 -7.15 10.40
N PRO A 31 4.82 -7.56 10.80
CA PRO A 31 6.06 -7.09 10.19
C PRO A 31 6.13 -7.37 8.68
N ILE A 32 6.65 -6.44 7.88
CA ILE A 32 6.67 -6.58 6.42
C ILE A 32 7.49 -7.78 5.91
N ASP A 33 8.53 -8.15 6.66
CA ASP A 33 9.40 -9.30 6.40
C ASP A 33 8.70 -10.66 6.63
N THR A 34 7.64 -10.69 7.44
CA THR A 34 6.85 -11.91 7.69
C THR A 34 5.79 -12.16 6.62
N ILE A 35 5.56 -11.20 5.73
CA ILE A 35 4.49 -11.25 4.73
C ILE A 35 4.94 -12.08 3.52
N PRO A 36 4.06 -12.90 2.90
CA PRO A 36 4.40 -13.66 1.70
C PRO A 36 4.70 -12.78 0.48
N ASP A 37 5.63 -13.24 -0.35
CA ASP A 37 6.13 -12.52 -1.53
C ASP A 37 5.00 -11.99 -2.42
N ARG A 38 3.98 -12.81 -2.72
CA ARG A 38 2.83 -12.40 -3.55
C ARG A 38 2.14 -11.14 -3.05
N TYR A 39 2.02 -10.98 -1.73
CA TYR A 39 1.38 -9.82 -1.15
C TYR A 39 2.32 -8.61 -1.13
N ILE A 40 3.62 -8.83 -0.95
CA ILE A 40 4.62 -7.74 -1.06
C ILE A 40 4.72 -7.24 -2.50
N ILE A 41 4.68 -8.13 -3.50
CA ILE A 41 4.59 -7.78 -4.94
C ILE A 41 3.37 -6.91 -5.19
N MET A 42 2.21 -7.30 -4.65
CA MET A 42 0.98 -6.51 -4.68
C MET A 42 1.23 -5.08 -4.16
N LEU A 43 1.89 -4.93 -3.00
CA LEU A 43 2.15 -3.62 -2.40
C LEU A 43 3.21 -2.79 -3.16
N ALA A 44 4.21 -3.44 -3.73
CA ALA A 44 5.33 -2.82 -4.43
C ALA A 44 4.95 -2.33 -5.82
N ASP A 45 4.01 -3.01 -6.47
CA ASP A 45 3.55 -2.67 -7.80
C ASP A 45 2.79 -1.35 -7.83
N ASP A 46 2.99 -0.63 -8.93
CA ASP A 46 2.11 0.46 -9.31
C ASP A 46 0.85 -0.22 -9.83
N PHE A 47 -0.16 -0.42 -8.96
CA PHE A 47 -1.54 -0.59 -9.43
C PHE A 47 -2.00 0.71 -10.10
N GLY A 48 -1.39 1.01 -11.26
CA GLY A 48 -2.04 1.82 -12.27
C GLY A 48 -3.38 1.16 -12.56
N GLN A 49 -4.41 1.97 -12.69
CA GLN A 49 -5.82 1.61 -12.83
C GLN A 49 -6.13 0.78 -14.11
N ASP A 50 -5.13 0.16 -14.73
CA ASP A 50 -5.17 -0.27 -16.13
C ASP A 50 -4.97 -1.79 -16.27
N ASN A 51 -5.27 -2.55 -15.21
CA ASN A 51 -5.46 -4.00 -15.35
C ASN A 51 -6.76 -4.24 -16.14
N GLN A 52 -6.64 -4.18 -17.46
CA GLN A 52 -7.65 -4.62 -18.43
C GLN A 52 -8.01 -6.08 -18.11
N GLY A 53 -9.09 -6.28 -17.35
CA GLY A 53 -9.55 -7.60 -16.92
C GLY A 53 -10.23 -7.64 -15.55
N ILE A 54 -10.11 -6.60 -14.71
CA ILE A 54 -10.87 -6.51 -13.45
C ILE A 54 -12.16 -5.71 -13.72
N LEU A 55 -13.31 -6.35 -13.52
CA LEU A 55 -14.64 -5.75 -13.66
C LEU A 55 -14.72 -4.38 -12.95
N PRO A 56 -15.33 -3.35 -13.58
CA PRO A 56 -15.27 -1.95 -13.14
C PRO A 56 -15.86 -1.65 -11.75
N ASP A 57 -16.63 -2.59 -11.17
CA ASP A 57 -17.28 -2.47 -9.86
C ASP A 57 -16.37 -2.80 -8.67
N ASN A 58 -15.28 -3.55 -8.89
CA ASN A 58 -14.32 -3.92 -7.84
C ASN A 58 -12.97 -3.24 -8.06
N ARG A 59 -13.01 -1.94 -8.38
CA ARG A 59 -11.83 -1.08 -8.27
C ARG A 59 -11.45 -1.02 -6.79
N PHE A 60 -10.56 -1.92 -6.36
CA PHE A 60 -9.84 -1.76 -5.11
C PHE A 60 -9.05 -0.45 -5.20
N ASN A 61 -9.68 0.66 -4.82
CA ASN A 61 -9.08 2.00 -4.71
C ASN A 61 -8.15 2.06 -3.48
N PHE A 62 -7.49 0.95 -3.16
CA PHE A 62 -6.56 0.90 -2.06
C PHE A 62 -5.27 1.62 -2.50
N LYS A 63 -5.19 2.92 -2.17
CA LYS A 63 -3.95 3.68 -2.35
C LYS A 63 -2.96 3.25 -1.28
N VAL A 64 -1.97 2.45 -1.66
CA VAL A 64 -0.84 2.12 -0.79
C VAL A 64 0.01 3.37 -0.61
N PRO A 65 0.22 3.86 0.63
CA PRO A 65 1.14 4.97 0.91
C PRO A 65 2.53 4.72 0.31
N LEU A 66 3.19 5.78 -0.16
CA LEU A 66 4.47 5.71 -0.86
C LEU A 66 5.52 4.98 0.00
N GLU A 67 5.54 5.25 1.30
CA GLU A 67 6.49 4.70 2.25
C GLU A 67 6.36 3.17 2.36
N ILE A 68 5.13 2.65 2.33
CA ILE A 68 4.88 1.20 2.34
C ILE A 68 5.34 0.58 1.02
N ARG A 69 5.12 1.27 -0.11
CA ARG A 69 5.54 0.78 -1.42
C ARG A 69 7.05 0.71 -1.53
N GLU A 70 7.75 1.74 -1.08
CA GLU A 70 9.22 1.75 -1.05
C GLU A 70 9.77 0.62 -0.19
N LYS A 71 9.25 0.44 1.03
CA LYS A 71 9.63 -0.68 1.89
C LYS A 71 9.31 -2.04 1.30
N ALA A 72 8.17 -2.21 0.63
CA ALA A 72 7.85 -3.44 -0.07
C ALA A 72 8.85 -3.74 -1.19
N ARG A 73 9.29 -2.72 -1.93
CA ARG A 73 10.32 -2.85 -2.98
C ARG A 73 11.69 -3.21 -2.41
N GLU A 74 12.08 -2.60 -1.29
CA GLU A 74 13.31 -2.95 -0.57
C GLU A 74 13.29 -4.40 -0.11
N GLU A 75 12.17 -4.84 0.46
CA GLU A 75 12.00 -6.20 0.95
C GLU A 75 12.03 -7.23 -0.20
N LEU A 76 11.42 -6.92 -1.36
CA LEU A 76 11.53 -7.75 -2.56
C LEU A 76 12.96 -7.86 -3.07
N LYS A 77 13.70 -6.75 -3.13
CA LYS A 77 15.12 -6.76 -3.52
C LYS A 77 15.94 -7.63 -2.56
N LYS A 78 15.70 -7.51 -1.24
CA LYS A 78 16.35 -8.33 -0.21
C LYS A 78 16.07 -9.82 -0.41
N ARG A 79 14.89 -10.18 -0.92
CA ARG A 79 14.48 -11.56 -1.23
C ARG A 79 14.96 -12.08 -2.58
N GLY A 80 15.72 -11.29 -3.34
CA GLY A 80 16.25 -11.67 -4.65
C GLY A 80 15.31 -11.40 -5.82
N TYR A 81 14.27 -10.58 -5.63
CA TYR A 81 13.42 -10.14 -6.73
C TYR A 81 14.00 -8.92 -7.44
N LYS A 82 13.88 -8.89 -8.77
CA LYS A 82 14.19 -7.75 -9.64
C LYS A 82 12.95 -7.33 -10.42
N LYS A 83 12.81 -6.02 -10.63
CA LYS A 83 11.73 -5.46 -11.46
C LYS A 83 12.13 -5.59 -12.93
N LYS A 84 11.41 -6.42 -13.70
CA LYS A 84 11.55 -6.54 -15.16
C LYS A 84 10.30 -5.97 -15.83
N GLY A 85 10.46 -4.79 -16.44
CA GLY A 85 9.33 -4.03 -16.99
C GLY A 85 8.32 -3.65 -15.90
N SER A 86 7.09 -4.17 -16.00
CA SER A 86 6.01 -3.93 -15.03
C SER A 86 5.89 -5.00 -13.94
N ARG A 87 6.70 -6.06 -13.95
CA ARG A 87 6.56 -7.20 -13.04
C ARG A 87 7.81 -7.41 -12.18
N TRP A 88 7.61 -7.99 -10.99
CA TRP A 88 8.70 -8.48 -10.15
C TRP A 88 8.97 -9.95 -10.43
N GLU A 89 10.20 -10.28 -10.80
CA GLU A 89 10.66 -11.64 -11.04
C GLU A 89 11.76 -12.00 -10.05
N LYS A 90 11.77 -13.26 -9.61
CA LYS A 90 12.86 -13.78 -8.78
C LYS A 90 13.98 -14.23 -9.71
N ASP A 91 15.18 -13.74 -9.45
CA ASP A 91 16.39 -14.17 -10.16
C ASP A 91 16.88 -15.55 -9.69
#